data_AF-A0A7S4NW78-F1
#
_entry.id   AF-A0A7S4NW78-F1
#
_cell.length_a   1.000
_cell.length_b   1.000
_cell.length_c   1.000
_cell.angle_alpha   90.00
_cell.angle_beta   90.00
_cell.angle_gamma   90.00
#
_symmetry.space_group_name_H-M   'P 1'
#
loop_
_entity.id
_entity.type
_entity.pdbx_description
1 polymer ?
#
loop_
_entity_poly.entity_id
_entity_poly.type
_entity_poly.pdbx_seq_one_letter_code
_entity_poly.pdbx_strand_id
1 'polypeptide(L)'
;FFLELVEPTSSNKMADDEREGHLHLGNLVDNFDDMMGKTRKKFCKLHHGGFYYYASKLAAGSSGVGGYDNFFLFSDIADIIKTDIKIKAKDAEGKWGEVTKHGFVLDLWVGKKLPVICLDEKQREFWVAEIQREIDHITSQCVSVENLS
;
A
#
# COMPACT_ATOMS: atom_id res chain seq x y z
N PHE A 1 -1.70 -1.74 24.69
CA PHE A 1 -0.88 -2.01 23.49
C PHE A 1 -0.20 -0.70 23.11
N PHE A 2 1.13 -0.63 23.08
CA PHE A 2 1.86 0.56 22.65
C PHE A 2 2.11 0.41 21.13
N LEU A 3 1.51 1.29 20.32
CA LEU A 3 1.87 1.44 18.91
C LEU A 3 3.00 2.47 18.87
N GLU A 4 4.24 2.03 18.63
CA GLU A 4 5.35 2.95 18.37
C GLU A 4 5.07 3.74 17.08
N LEU A 5 4.92 5.05 17.27
CA LEU A 5 4.82 6.06 16.24
C LEU A 5 6.19 6.19 15.58
N VAL A 6 6.25 5.94 14.27
CA VAL A 6 7.43 6.23 13.46
C VAL A 6 7.00 7.21 12.38
N GLU A 7 7.50 8.43 12.47
CA GLU A 7 7.27 9.49 11.49
C GLU A 7 8.00 9.17 10.17
N PRO A 8 7.42 9.52 9.01
CA PRO A 8 8.13 9.42 7.73
C PRO A 8 9.25 10.47 7.67
N THR A 9 10.50 10.02 7.58
CA THR A 9 11.64 10.91 7.37
C THR A 9 11.78 11.23 5.88
N SER A 10 11.57 12.49 5.50
CA SER A 10 12.04 13.00 4.20
C SER A 10 13.54 13.30 4.31
N SER A 11 14.37 12.58 3.55
CA SER A 11 15.80 12.91 3.42
C SER A 11 16.01 13.61 2.09
N ASN A 12 16.41 14.87 2.16
CA ASN A 12 16.56 15.76 1.02
C ASN A 12 17.93 15.52 0.35
N LYS A 13 17.96 14.77 -0.76
CA LYS A 13 19.00 14.80 -1.81
C LYS A 13 18.31 14.49 -3.13
N MET A 14 18.57 15.28 -4.16
CA MET A 14 18.02 15.08 -5.51
C MET A 14 18.50 13.74 -6.09
N ALA A 15 17.77 12.64 -5.85
CA ALA A 15 17.99 11.31 -6.39
C ALA A 15 16.77 10.43 -6.06
N ASP A 16 16.13 9.88 -7.09
CA ASP A 16 15.03 8.91 -7.10
C ASP A 16 13.76 9.25 -6.27
N ASP A 17 12.62 9.36 -6.96
CA ASP A 17 11.28 9.53 -6.40
C ASP A 17 10.81 8.26 -5.66
N GLU A 18 11.57 7.83 -4.64
CA GLU A 18 11.19 6.73 -3.78
C GLU A 18 10.31 7.25 -2.65
N ARG A 19 9.13 6.66 -2.46
CA ARG A 19 8.29 6.88 -1.27
C ARG A 19 8.26 5.61 -0.44
N GLU A 20 8.61 5.70 0.83
CA GLU A 20 8.66 4.54 1.71
C GLU A 20 7.94 4.79 3.03
N GLY A 21 7.38 3.73 3.62
CA GLY A 21 6.71 3.82 4.92
C GLY A 21 6.09 2.51 5.36
N HIS A 22 5.69 2.45 6.63
CA HIS A 22 5.00 1.27 7.15
C HIS A 22 3.49 1.40 6.97
N LEU A 23 2.88 0.36 6.40
CA LEU A 23 1.44 0.20 6.26
C LEU A 23 1.01 -1.16 6.83
N HIS A 24 -0.27 -1.31 7.14
CA HIS A 24 -0.83 -2.61 7.50
C HIS A 24 -1.54 -3.20 6.30
N LEU A 25 -1.01 -4.29 5.75
CA LEU A 25 -1.60 -4.95 4.59
C LEU A 25 -2.47 -6.12 5.01
N GLY A 26 -3.66 -6.21 4.42
CA GLY A 26 -4.51 -7.39 4.47
C GLY A 26 -3.98 -8.50 3.56
N ASN A 27 -4.68 -9.64 3.56
CA ASN A 27 -4.47 -10.66 2.54
C ASN A 27 -5.08 -10.20 1.21
N LEU A 28 -4.59 -10.71 0.10
CA LEU A 28 -5.29 -10.62 -1.18
C LEU A 28 -6.62 -11.37 -1.08
N VAL A 29 -7.70 -10.70 -1.48
CA VAL A 29 -9.06 -11.25 -1.44
C VAL A 29 -9.73 -11.10 -2.80
N ASP A 30 -10.67 -11.99 -3.11
CA ASP A 30 -11.51 -11.90 -4.31
C ASP A 30 -12.65 -10.90 -4.11
N ASN A 31 -13.28 -10.94 -2.94
CA ASN A 31 -14.35 -10.04 -2.55
C ASN A 31 -13.92 -9.15 -1.37
N PHE A 32 -14.25 -7.86 -1.45
CA PHE A 32 -13.97 -6.91 -0.37
C PHE A 32 -14.77 -7.25 0.90
N ASP A 33 -15.99 -7.77 0.75
CA ASP A 33 -16.83 -8.18 1.88
C ASP A 33 -16.23 -9.35 2.68
N ASP A 34 -15.32 -10.12 2.07
CA ASP A 34 -14.60 -11.21 2.71
C ASP A 34 -13.36 -10.72 3.49
N MET A 35 -13.11 -9.40 3.53
CA MET A 35 -12.05 -8.80 4.34
C MET A 35 -12.36 -8.87 5.84
N MET A 36 -12.18 -10.06 6.40
CA MET A 36 -12.22 -10.30 7.83
C MET A 36 -10.95 -11.07 8.19
N GLY A 37 -9.82 -10.36 8.23
CA GLY A 37 -8.51 -11.00 8.30
C GLY A 37 -7.44 -10.16 8.99
N LYS A 38 -6.55 -10.85 9.71
CA LYS A 38 -5.37 -10.28 10.37
C LYS A 38 -4.54 -9.49 9.35
N THR A 39 -4.38 -8.20 9.56
CA THR A 39 -3.40 -7.42 8.80
C THR A 39 -2.01 -7.60 9.38
N ARG A 40 -0.99 -7.37 8.56
CA ARG A 40 0.41 -7.39 9.00
C ARG A 40 1.04 -6.05 8.69
N LYS A 41 1.78 -5.50 9.66
CA LYS A 41 2.65 -4.36 9.42
C LYS A 41 3.71 -4.78 8.40
N LYS A 42 3.78 -4.04 7.30
CA LYS A 42 4.72 -4.25 6.19
C LYS A 42 5.42 -2.94 5.90
N PHE A 43 6.68 -3.04 5.51
CA PHE A 43 7.40 -1.91 4.97
C PHE A 43 7.04 -1.81 3.48
N CYS A 44 6.50 -0.68 3.04
CA CYS A 44 6.02 -0.46 1.69
C CYS A 44 6.90 0.57 1.00
N LYS A 45 7.07 0.42 -0.31
CA LYS A 45 7.89 1.29 -1.16
C LYS A 45 7.17 1.52 -2.50
N LEU A 46 7.07 2.79 -2.91
CA LEU A 46 6.74 3.19 -4.27
C LEU A 46 8.04 3.51 -4.98
N HIS A 47 8.31 2.82 -6.08
CA HIS A 47 9.46 3.08 -6.94
C HIS A 47 9.29 2.36 -8.28
N HIS A 48 10.05 2.70 -9.32
CA HIS A 48 10.12 1.94 -10.59
C HIS A 48 8.76 1.49 -11.16
N GLY A 49 7.72 2.33 -11.08
CA GLY A 49 6.39 2.01 -11.60
C GLY A 49 5.65 0.86 -10.91
N GLY A 50 5.97 0.58 -9.64
CA GLY A 50 5.24 -0.39 -8.84
C GLY A 50 5.10 -0.03 -7.36
N PHE A 51 4.16 -0.72 -6.72
CA PHE A 51 3.97 -0.77 -5.28
C PHE A 51 4.58 -2.07 -4.74
N TYR A 52 5.59 -1.94 -3.88
CA TYR A 52 6.33 -3.05 -3.29
C TYR A 52 6.11 -3.09 -1.79
N TYR A 53 6.08 -4.30 -1.21
CA TYR A 53 6.07 -4.44 0.24
C TYR A 53 6.89 -5.62 0.74
N TYR A 54 7.44 -5.42 1.93
CA TYR A 54 8.43 -6.29 2.56
C TYR A 54 8.03 -6.59 4.00
N ALA A 55 8.49 -7.73 4.52
CA ALA A 55 8.32 -8.07 5.92
C ALA A 55 8.97 -7.03 6.87
N SER A 56 10.05 -6.36 6.45
CA SER A 56 10.72 -5.31 7.22
C SER A 56 11.55 -4.37 6.33
N LYS A 57 12.00 -3.23 6.87
CA LYS A 57 12.91 -2.30 6.17
C LYS A 57 14.28 -2.92 5.86
N LEU A 58 14.81 -3.78 6.74
CA LEU A 58 16.08 -4.48 6.51
C LEU A 58 16.00 -5.40 5.29
N ALA A 59 14.86 -6.05 5.06
CA ALA A 59 14.62 -6.87 3.88
C ALA A 59 14.59 -6.05 2.58
N ALA A 60 14.25 -4.76 2.65
CA ALA A 60 14.25 -3.88 1.48
C ALA A 60 15.66 -3.41 1.06
N GLY A 61 16.64 -3.42 1.98
CA GLY A 61 17.99 -2.89 1.76
C GLY A 61 19.06 -3.93 1.37
N SER A 62 18.77 -5.23 1.47
CA SER A 62 19.68 -6.28 1.02
C SER A 62 19.66 -6.40 -0.51
N SER A 63 20.61 -5.74 -1.16
CA SER A 63 20.85 -5.66 -2.60
C SER A 63 21.22 -7.01 -3.25
N GLY A 64 20.25 -7.90 -3.33
CA GLY A 64 20.35 -9.13 -4.10
C GLY A 64 19.08 -9.96 -3.96
N VAL A 65 18.11 -9.73 -4.85
CA VAL A 65 16.97 -10.63 -5.15
C VAL A 65 16.44 -11.34 -3.89
N GLY A 66 15.92 -10.56 -2.93
CA GLY A 66 15.64 -11.03 -1.56
C GLY A 66 14.24 -10.72 -1.08
N GLY A 67 13.24 -11.36 -1.71
CA GLY A 67 11.93 -11.59 -1.09
C GLY A 67 10.97 -10.40 -1.08
N TYR A 68 10.51 -9.97 -2.26
CA TYR A 68 9.18 -9.37 -2.33
C TYR A 68 8.19 -10.42 -1.84
N ASP A 69 7.51 -10.19 -0.71
CA ASP A 69 6.45 -11.12 -0.30
C ASP A 69 5.37 -11.15 -1.40
N ASN A 70 5.00 -9.98 -1.93
CA ASN A 70 4.44 -9.76 -3.27
C ASN A 70 4.79 -8.33 -3.75
N PHE A 71 4.65 -8.06 -5.06
CA PHE A 71 4.72 -6.71 -5.64
C PHE A 71 3.56 -6.51 -6.62
N PHE A 72 3.17 -5.26 -6.87
CA PHE A 72 2.13 -4.91 -7.85
C PHE A 72 2.65 -3.84 -8.79
N LEU A 73 2.56 -4.07 -10.09
CA LEU A 73 2.79 -3.01 -11.08
C LEU A 73 1.57 -2.08 -11.10
N PHE A 74 1.76 -0.80 -11.39
CA PHE A 74 0.62 0.12 -11.48
C PHE A 74 -0.28 -0.19 -12.68
N SER A 75 0.24 -0.83 -13.73
CA SER A 75 -0.58 -1.40 -14.80
C SER A 75 -1.51 -2.51 -14.32
N ASP A 76 -1.21 -3.14 -13.17
CA ASP A 76 -2.04 -4.17 -12.56
C ASP A 76 -3.06 -3.59 -11.58
N ILE A 77 -3.05 -2.28 -11.32
CA ILE A 77 -4.03 -1.59 -10.48
C ILE A 77 -5.08 -0.94 -11.39
N ALA A 78 -6.34 -1.35 -11.23
CA ALA A 78 -7.49 -0.86 -11.96
C ALA A 78 -8.13 0.36 -11.30
N ASP A 79 -8.21 0.35 -9.96
CA ASP A 79 -8.80 1.46 -9.20
C ASP A 79 -8.22 1.55 -7.78
N ILE A 80 -8.31 2.74 -7.17
CA ILE A 80 -7.99 3.00 -5.77
C ILE A 80 -9.26 3.40 -5.03
N ILE A 81 -9.82 2.47 -4.26
CA ILE A 81 -11.08 2.67 -3.54
C ILE A 81 -10.77 3.18 -2.13
N LYS A 82 -11.01 4.47 -1.88
CA LYS A 82 -10.89 5.07 -0.53
C LYS A 82 -12.05 4.58 0.33
N THR A 83 -11.75 3.95 1.47
CA THR A 83 -12.79 3.42 2.34
C THR A 83 -12.32 3.29 3.79
N ASP A 84 -13.26 3.26 4.71
CA ASP A 84 -12.97 2.94 6.09
C ASP A 84 -13.09 1.41 6.27
N ILE A 85 -11.97 0.78 6.60
CA ILE A 85 -11.87 -0.68 6.70
C ILE A 85 -12.23 -1.11 8.12
N LYS A 86 -13.17 -2.04 8.25
CA LYS A 86 -13.50 -2.67 9.53
C LYS A 86 -12.56 -3.84 9.78
N ILE A 87 -11.91 -3.85 10.94
CA ILE A 87 -11.08 -4.97 11.38
C ILE A 87 -11.51 -5.46 12.74
N LYS A 88 -11.38 -6.76 12.98
CA LYS A 88 -11.53 -7.32 14.34
C LYS A 88 -10.22 -7.17 15.09
N ALA A 89 -10.26 -6.48 16.23
CA ALA A 89 -9.15 -6.33 17.15
C ALA A 89 -9.56 -6.79 18.55
N LYS A 90 -8.59 -7.28 19.33
CA LYS A 90 -8.81 -7.50 20.76
C LYS A 90 -8.70 -6.18 21.49
N ASP A 91 -9.66 -5.91 22.36
CA ASP A 91 -9.58 -4.80 23.32
C ASP A 91 -8.56 -5.11 24.45
N ALA A 92 -8.43 -4.18 25.40
CA ALA A 92 -7.51 -4.33 26.53
C ALA A 92 -7.85 -5.53 27.44
N GLU A 93 -9.10 -6.00 27.42
CA GLU A 93 -9.59 -7.15 28.18
C GLU A 93 -9.49 -8.47 27.39
N GLY A 94 -8.99 -8.41 26.14
CA GLY A 94 -8.81 -9.56 25.27
C GLY A 94 -10.07 -10.00 24.51
N LYS A 95 -11.17 -9.24 24.58
CA LYS A 95 -12.42 -9.50 23.85
C LYS A 95 -12.30 -8.97 22.43
N TRP A 96 -12.86 -9.71 21.46
CA TRP A 96 -12.86 -9.28 20.07
C TRP A 96 -13.98 -8.25 19.81
N GLY A 97 -13.60 -7.09 19.29
CA GLY A 97 -14.52 -6.05 18.81
C GLY A 97 -14.16 -5.60 17.39
N GLU A 98 -15.10 -4.93 16.72
CA GLU A 98 -14.84 -4.28 15.43
C GLU A 98 -14.29 -2.88 15.66
N VAL A 99 -13.20 -2.54 14.97
CA VAL A 99 -12.68 -1.19 14.91
C VAL A 99 -12.60 -0.73 13.46
N THR A 100 -13.00 0.50 13.24
CA THR A 100 -12.86 1.17 11.94
C THR A 100 -11.47 1.78 11.84
N LYS A 101 -10.80 1.59 10.71
CA LYS A 101 -9.48 2.18 10.41
C LYS A 101 -9.49 2.86 9.06
N HIS A 102 -8.71 3.93 8.93
CA HIS A 102 -8.50 4.60 7.66
C HIS A 102 -7.74 3.66 6.72
N GLY A 103 -8.29 3.40 5.55
CA GLY A 103 -7.62 2.57 4.56
C GLY A 103 -8.02 2.90 3.13
N PHE A 104 -7.47 2.13 2.22
CA PHE A 104 -7.86 2.12 0.82
C PHE A 104 -7.67 0.71 0.27
N VAL A 105 -8.29 0.43 -0.86
CA VAL A 105 -8.18 -0.84 -1.55
C VAL A 105 -7.55 -0.58 -2.90
N LEU A 106 -6.52 -1.35 -3.21
CA LEU A 106 -6.04 -1.46 -4.58
C LEU A 106 -6.88 -2.56 -5.24
N ASP A 107 -7.76 -2.17 -6.16
CA ASP A 107 -8.48 -3.12 -7.01
C ASP A 107 -7.58 -3.45 -8.19
N LEU A 108 -7.24 -4.72 -8.35
CA LEU A 108 -6.28 -5.17 -9.35
C LEU A 108 -7.00 -5.69 -10.60
N TRP A 109 -6.42 -5.48 -11.79
CA TRP A 109 -7.01 -5.94 -13.06
C TRP A 109 -7.25 -7.46 -13.13
N VAL A 110 -6.56 -8.23 -12.29
CA VAL A 110 -6.77 -9.68 -12.11
C VAL A 110 -7.95 -10.03 -11.20
N GLY A 111 -8.78 -9.05 -10.84
CA GLY A 111 -9.97 -9.20 -9.99
C GLY A 111 -9.65 -9.39 -8.50
N LYS A 112 -8.38 -9.30 -8.11
CA LYS A 112 -7.93 -9.39 -6.72
C LYS A 112 -7.94 -8.00 -6.09
N LYS A 113 -8.25 -7.94 -4.80
CA LYS A 113 -8.23 -6.70 -4.01
C LYS A 113 -7.17 -6.80 -2.92
N LEU A 114 -6.33 -5.78 -2.82
CA LEU A 114 -5.39 -5.63 -1.71
C LEU A 114 -5.88 -4.55 -0.74
N PRO A 115 -6.22 -4.94 0.50
CA PRO A 115 -6.59 -3.99 1.53
C PRO A 115 -5.35 -3.35 2.14
N VAL A 116 -5.32 -2.01 2.18
CA VAL A 116 -4.24 -1.23 2.77
C VAL A 116 -4.79 -0.39 3.91
N ILE A 117 -4.28 -0.61 5.11
CA ILE A 117 -4.68 0.11 6.31
C ILE A 117 -3.57 1.08 6.73
N CYS A 118 -3.99 2.32 6.95
CA CYS A 118 -3.17 3.44 7.37
C CYS A 118 -3.36 3.72 8.87
N LEU A 119 -2.39 4.44 9.44
CA LEU A 119 -2.41 4.90 10.81
C LEU A 119 -3.55 5.90 11.04
N ASP A 120 -3.66 6.85 10.13
CA ASP A 120 -4.61 7.96 10.17
C ASP A 120 -5.02 8.35 8.74
N GLU A 121 -5.96 9.30 8.66
CA GLU A 121 -6.47 9.83 7.40
C GLU A 121 -5.38 10.53 6.57
N LYS A 122 -4.45 11.26 7.21
CA LYS A 122 -3.38 11.96 6.49
C LYS A 122 -2.45 10.99 5.79
N GLN A 123 -2.09 9.89 6.45
CA GLN A 123 -1.30 8.83 5.85
C GLN A 123 -2.07 8.17 4.69
N ARG A 124 -3.38 7.94 4.84
CA ARG A 124 -4.22 7.44 3.74
C ARG A 124 -4.17 8.37 2.53
N GLU A 125 -4.44 9.66 2.75
CA GLU A 125 -4.46 10.66 1.68
C GLU A 125 -3.11 10.76 0.97
N PHE A 126 -2.01 10.78 1.73
CA PHE A 126 -0.65 10.78 1.19
C PHE A 126 -0.41 9.58 0.27
N TRP A 127 -0.65 8.36 0.74
CA TRP A 127 -0.37 7.16 -0.05
C TRP A 127 -1.26 7.05 -1.28
N VAL A 128 -2.55 7.41 -1.17
CA VAL A 128 -3.44 7.40 -2.33
C VAL A 128 -3.00 8.43 -3.36
N ALA A 129 -2.61 9.64 -2.93
CA ALA A 129 -2.13 10.68 -3.84
C ALA A 129 -0.85 10.25 -4.56
N GLU A 130 0.13 9.68 -3.85
CA GLU A 130 1.38 9.22 -4.46
C GLU A 130 1.15 8.04 -5.41
N ILE A 131 0.32 7.07 -5.06
CA ILE A 131 -0.02 5.94 -5.95
C ILE A 131 -0.74 6.44 -7.20
N GLN A 132 -1.73 7.33 -7.05
CA GLN A 132 -2.45 7.88 -8.20
C GLN A 132 -1.51 8.67 -9.12
N ARG A 133 -0.60 9.47 -8.54
CA ARG A 133 0.41 10.23 -9.29
C ARG A 133 1.28 9.30 -10.15
N GLU A 134 1.68 8.14 -9.63
CA GLU A 134 2.46 7.16 -10.39
C GLU A 134 1.63 6.45 -11.48
N ILE A 135 0.37 6.10 -11.20
CA ILE A 135 -0.56 5.54 -12.21
C ILE A 135 -0.72 6.54 -13.36
N ASP A 136 -0.99 7.80 -13.06
CA ASP A 136 -1.17 8.87 -14.04
C ASP A 136 0.11 9.09 -14.86
N HIS A 137 1.27 9.09 -14.19
CA HIS A 137 2.57 9.24 -14.84
C HIS A 137 2.81 8.13 -15.87
N ILE A 138 2.61 6.86 -15.50
CA ILE A 138 2.78 5.72 -16.41
C ILE A 138 1.77 5.77 -17.55
N THR A 139 0.51 6.03 -17.23
CA THR A 139 -0.55 6.12 -18.24
C THR A 139 -0.24 7.20 -19.29
N SER A 140 0.28 8.36 -18.86
CA SER A 140 0.65 9.46 -19.77
C SER A 140 1.79 9.10 -20.73
N GLN A 141 2.73 8.24 -20.29
CA GLN A 141 3.80 7.75 -21.15
C GLN A 141 3.27 6.76 -22.20
N CYS A 142 2.28 5.93 -21.87
CA CYS A 142 1.68 4.99 -22.81
C CYS A 142 0.91 5.69 -23.95
N VAL A 143 0.17 6.77 -23.65
CA VAL A 143 -0.62 7.52 -24.66
C VAL A 143 0.27 8.29 -25.66
N SER A 144 1.53 8.58 -25.28
CA SER A 144 2.47 9.32 -26.14
C SER A 144 2.98 8.52 -27.35
N VAL A 145 2.84 7.19 -27.35
CA VAL A 145 3.34 6.31 -28.41
C VAL A 145 2.33 6.15 -29.56
N GLU A 146 1.03 6.26 -29.27
CA GLU A 146 -0.02 6.03 -30.28
C GLU A 146 -0.24 7.22 -31.24
N ASN A 147 0.35 8.39 -30.96
CA ASN A 147 0.24 9.59 -31.82
C ASN A 147 1.42 9.78 -32.79
N LEU A 148 2.27 8.75 -32.96
CA LEU A 148 3.43 8.77 -33.86
C LEU A 148 3.31 7.81 -35.05
N SER A 149 2.13 7.25 -35.31
CA SER A 149 1.86 6.36 -36.46
C SER A 149 0.98 7.01 -37.52
#